data_AF-I9WFC6-F1
#
_entry.id   AF-I9WFC6-F1
#
_cell.length_a   1.000
_cell.length_b   1.000
_cell.length_c   1.000
_cell.angle_alpha   90.00
_cell.angle_beta   90.00
_cell.angle_gamma   90.00
#
_symmetry.space_group_name_H-M   'P 1'
#
loop_
_entity.id
_entity.type
_entity.pdbx_description
1 polymer ?
#
loop_
_entity_poly.entity_id
_entity_poly.type
_entity_poly.pdbx_seq_one_letter_code
_entity_poly.pdbx_strand_id
1 'polypeptide(L)'
;MASHLNRAAILALALGLSLAGCKKEPAPAPTESAAPSEEAVVAEQTPEEWIRANYKDLGEVRYAKAEADLDGDGSPEVLVYVGGSLLCGTGGCNLEVLKREGGELKRVSDISVVQLPVGVLDSKTNGWRDLAVSVSGGGVQSATMKLPFDGKTYADNPTVAPAAPVESIGKTLIPAEDLKPLG
;
A
#
# COMPACT_ATOMS: atom_id res chain seq x y z
N MET A 1 32.29 20.47 42.05
CA MET A 1 33.17 21.61 42.40
C MET A 1 33.36 22.45 41.14
N ALA A 2 33.07 23.76 41.25
CA ALA A 2 33.35 24.90 40.35
C ALA A 2 32.98 24.74 38.85
N SER A 3 31.90 25.36 38.33
CA SER A 3 31.67 26.80 38.08
C SER A 3 32.73 27.45 37.19
N HIS A 4 32.34 28.02 36.05
CA HIS A 4 32.63 29.42 35.71
C HIS A 4 31.67 29.92 34.62
N LEU A 5 30.75 30.78 35.06
CA LEU A 5 29.95 31.71 34.26
C LEU A 5 30.91 32.73 33.59
N ASN A 6 30.63 33.11 32.35
CA ASN A 6 31.21 34.33 31.76
C ASN A 6 30.14 35.41 31.60
N ARG A 7 30.48 36.61 32.09
CA ARG A 7 29.60 37.77 32.26
C ARG A 7 29.81 38.79 31.13
N ALA A 8 28.68 39.37 30.70
CA ALA A 8 28.42 40.79 30.42
C ALA A 8 29.24 41.55 29.36
N ALA A 9 28.51 42.21 28.45
CA ALA A 9 28.50 43.68 28.39
C ALA A 9 27.26 44.17 27.61
N ILE A 10 26.43 44.96 28.28
CA ILE A 10 25.35 45.78 27.72
C ILE A 10 25.96 47.15 27.43
N LEU A 11 25.74 47.71 26.23
CA LEU A 11 25.88 49.15 26.00
C LEU A 11 24.69 49.64 25.18
N ALA A 12 24.03 50.67 25.71
CA ALA A 12 22.78 51.23 25.23
C ALA A 12 22.98 52.50 24.40
N LEU A 13 21.91 52.81 23.65
CA LEU A 13 21.38 54.15 23.34
C LEU A 13 21.97 54.95 22.16
N ALA A 14 21.12 55.17 21.15
CA ALA A 14 20.93 56.51 20.57
C ALA A 14 19.53 56.63 19.96
N LEU A 15 18.80 57.64 20.44
CA LEU A 15 17.47 58.07 20.05
C LEU A 15 17.58 59.01 18.84
N GLY A 16 16.82 58.76 17.77
CA GLY A 16 16.74 59.65 16.60
C GLY A 16 15.29 59.93 16.25
N LEU A 17 14.82 61.12 16.60
CA LEU A 17 13.49 61.66 16.30
C LEU A 17 13.61 62.56 15.06
N SER A 18 12.83 62.35 13.99
CA SER A 18 12.71 63.34 12.91
C SER A 18 11.33 63.33 12.24
N LEU A 19 10.61 64.42 12.53
CA LEU A 19 9.63 65.24 11.79
C LEU A 19 8.80 64.66 10.62
N ALA A 20 7.49 64.95 10.73
CA ALA A 20 6.42 64.69 9.77
C ALA A 20 6.49 65.55 8.49
N GLY A 21 6.00 64.97 7.38
CA GLY A 21 5.71 65.65 6.10
C GLY A 21 4.56 64.95 5.35
N CYS A 22 3.61 65.74 4.84
CA CYS A 22 2.27 65.35 4.40
C CYS A 22 2.15 64.67 3.02
N LYS A 23 1.26 63.65 2.99
CA LYS A 23 0.14 63.44 2.05
C LYS A 23 0.43 63.06 0.58
N LYS A 24 0.25 61.77 0.28
CA LYS A 24 -0.45 61.29 -0.93
C LYS A 24 -0.95 59.86 -0.68
N GLU A 25 -2.26 59.67 -0.70
CA GLU A 25 -2.88 58.35 -0.67
C GLU A 25 -3.22 57.95 -2.10
N PRO A 26 -2.76 56.77 -2.57
CA PRO A 26 -3.34 56.09 -3.71
C PRO A 26 -3.86 54.70 -3.31
N ALA A 27 -5.16 54.52 -3.56
CA ALA A 27 -5.96 53.31 -3.82
C ALA A 27 -5.66 51.97 -3.10
N PRO A 28 -6.71 51.25 -2.64
CA PRO A 28 -6.54 49.93 -2.04
C PRO A 28 -6.00 48.94 -3.08
N ALA A 29 -4.95 48.21 -2.71
CA ALA A 29 -4.50 47.05 -3.44
C ALA A 29 -5.66 46.04 -3.53
N PRO A 30 -5.83 45.36 -4.69
CA PRO A 30 -6.95 44.47 -4.90
C PRO A 30 -6.89 43.32 -3.90
N THR A 31 -8.07 42.97 -3.40
CA THR A 31 -8.38 41.73 -2.71
C THR A 31 -7.88 40.55 -3.54
N GLU A 32 -6.66 40.09 -3.27
CA GLU A 32 -6.23 38.74 -3.63
C GLU A 32 -6.75 37.82 -2.54
N SER A 33 -8.07 37.62 -2.58
CA SER A 33 -8.72 36.50 -1.95
C SER A 33 -8.14 35.27 -2.62
N ALA A 34 -7.16 34.65 -1.96
CA ALA A 34 -6.73 33.31 -2.28
C ALA A 34 -7.99 32.43 -2.33
N ALA A 35 -8.40 32.11 -3.56
CA ALA A 35 -9.31 31.00 -3.77
C ALA A 35 -8.66 29.77 -3.13
N PRO A 36 -9.39 28.93 -2.39
CA PRO A 36 -8.84 27.67 -1.97
C PRO A 36 -8.41 26.95 -3.25
N SER A 37 -7.13 26.61 -3.32
CA SER A 37 -6.64 25.63 -4.26
C SER A 37 -7.51 24.40 -4.10
N GLU A 38 -8.39 24.15 -5.06
CA GLU A 38 -8.94 22.82 -5.28
C GLU A 38 -7.72 21.94 -5.56
N GLU A 39 -7.15 21.34 -4.51
CA GLU A 39 -6.35 20.15 -4.65
C GLU A 39 -7.22 19.19 -5.44
N ALA A 40 -6.86 18.96 -6.69
CA ALA A 40 -7.53 18.00 -7.54
C ALA A 40 -7.48 16.66 -6.81
N VAL A 41 -8.60 16.27 -6.20
CA VAL A 41 -8.78 14.95 -5.63
C VAL A 41 -8.70 13.96 -6.79
N VAL A 42 -7.51 13.39 -6.98
CA VAL A 42 -7.32 12.30 -7.93
C VAL A 42 -8.22 11.17 -7.45
N ALA A 43 -9.23 10.80 -8.25
CA ALA A 43 -10.11 9.71 -7.90
C ALA A 43 -9.26 8.43 -7.77
N GLU A 44 -9.34 7.78 -6.61
CA GLU A 44 -8.57 6.56 -6.36
C GLU A 44 -9.14 5.40 -7.17
N GLN A 45 -8.27 4.69 -7.87
CA GLN A 45 -8.62 3.46 -8.57
C GLN A 45 -9.06 2.40 -7.56
N THR A 46 -10.21 1.79 -7.81
CA THR A 46 -10.74 0.68 -7.02
C THR A 46 -10.13 -0.66 -7.44
N PRO A 47 -10.09 -1.66 -6.55
CA PRO A 47 -9.68 -3.01 -6.92
C PRO A 47 -10.52 -3.60 -8.07
N GLU A 48 -11.83 -3.34 -8.08
CA GLU A 48 -12.75 -3.81 -9.13
C GLU A 48 -12.45 -3.21 -10.50
N GLU A 49 -12.11 -1.93 -10.57
CA GLU A 49 -11.66 -1.28 -11.81
C GLU A 49 -10.33 -1.86 -12.28
N TRP A 50 -9.40 -2.09 -11.35
CA TRP A 50 -8.12 -2.71 -11.66
C TRP A 50 -8.30 -4.14 -12.20
N ILE A 51 -9.14 -4.96 -11.58
CA ILE A 51 -9.44 -6.32 -12.06
C ILE A 51 -10.04 -6.24 -13.46
N ARG A 52 -11.04 -5.39 -13.69
CA ARG A 52 -11.68 -5.23 -15.01
C ARG A 52 -10.67 -4.81 -16.07
N ALA A 53 -9.75 -3.91 -15.75
CA ALA A 53 -8.72 -3.47 -16.68
C ALA A 53 -7.72 -4.59 -17.06
N ASN A 54 -7.41 -5.49 -16.12
CA ASN A 54 -6.37 -6.52 -16.28
C ASN A 54 -6.90 -7.91 -16.72
N TYR A 55 -8.19 -8.20 -16.51
CA TYR A 55 -8.78 -9.53 -16.71
C TYR A 55 -10.00 -9.55 -17.66
N LYS A 56 -10.29 -8.44 -18.36
CA LYS A 56 -11.47 -8.29 -19.25
C LYS A 56 -11.69 -9.39 -20.29
N ASP A 57 -10.64 -10.06 -20.76
CA ASP A 57 -10.70 -11.02 -21.86
C ASP A 57 -10.77 -12.48 -21.39
N LEU A 58 -10.91 -12.71 -20.07
CA LEU A 58 -10.76 -14.03 -19.43
C LEU A 58 -12.10 -14.63 -18.94
N GLY A 59 -13.21 -14.21 -19.54
CA GLY A 59 -14.55 -14.75 -19.29
C GLY A 59 -15.19 -14.22 -18.00
N GLU A 60 -16.00 -15.04 -17.32
CA GLU A 60 -16.58 -14.67 -16.03
C GLU A 60 -15.50 -14.65 -14.96
N VAL A 61 -15.07 -13.44 -14.59
CA VAL A 61 -14.11 -13.21 -13.51
C VAL A 61 -14.86 -13.17 -12.18
N ARG A 62 -14.31 -13.85 -11.18
CA ARG A 62 -14.73 -13.79 -9.79
C ARG A 62 -13.52 -13.43 -8.94
N TYR A 63 -13.74 -12.86 -7.77
CA TYR A 63 -12.65 -12.46 -6.90
C TYR A 63 -13.02 -12.47 -5.42
N ALA A 64 -11.98 -12.47 -4.60
CA ALA A 64 -12.04 -12.05 -3.21
C ALA A 64 -10.90 -11.04 -2.98
N LYS A 65 -11.07 -10.14 -2.02
CA LYS A 65 -10.07 -9.11 -1.73
C LYS A 65 -9.92 -8.86 -0.24
N ALA A 66 -8.74 -8.39 0.15
CA ALA A 66 -8.44 -7.92 1.49
C ALA A 66 -7.43 -6.78 1.43
N GLU A 67 -7.32 -6.02 2.51
CA GLU A 67 -6.30 -4.97 2.65
C GLU A 67 -5.47 -5.25 3.90
N ALA A 68 -4.16 -5.04 3.79
CA ALA A 68 -3.23 -5.16 4.89
C ALA A 68 -2.02 -4.26 4.63
N ASP A 69 -1.55 -3.56 5.67
CA ASP A 69 -0.27 -2.89 5.64
C ASP A 69 0.85 -3.94 5.68
N LEU A 70 1.40 -4.26 4.51
CA LEU A 70 2.39 -5.33 4.36
C LEU A 70 3.78 -4.77 4.57
N ASP A 71 4.07 -3.55 4.15
CA ASP A 71 5.41 -2.95 4.25
C ASP A 71 5.62 -2.07 5.49
N GLY A 72 4.55 -1.69 6.17
CA GLY A 72 4.57 -0.89 7.39
C GLY A 72 4.64 0.62 7.15
N ASP A 73 4.35 1.10 5.94
CA ASP A 73 4.32 2.53 5.63
C ASP A 73 3.02 3.24 6.07
N GLY A 74 2.05 2.48 6.58
CA GLY A 74 0.75 2.97 7.05
C GLY A 74 -0.32 3.08 5.96
N SER A 75 0.01 2.79 4.70
CA SER A 75 -0.92 2.70 3.56
C SER A 75 -1.13 1.22 3.19
N PRO A 76 -2.31 0.63 3.44
CA PRO A 76 -2.52 -0.78 3.16
C PRO A 76 -2.33 -1.16 1.69
N GLU A 77 -1.63 -2.26 1.46
CA GLU A 77 -1.67 -2.96 0.18
C GLU A 77 -2.98 -3.72 0.02
N VAL A 78 -3.42 -3.84 -1.24
CA VAL A 78 -4.62 -4.59 -1.62
C VAL A 78 -4.19 -5.96 -2.13
N LEU A 79 -4.74 -7.01 -1.52
CA LEU A 79 -4.63 -8.38 -2.02
C LEU A 79 -5.90 -8.71 -2.80
N VAL A 80 -5.75 -9.24 -4.01
CA VAL A 80 -6.87 -9.67 -4.84
C VAL A 80 -6.64 -11.11 -5.29
N TYR A 81 -7.45 -12.03 -4.79
CA TYR A 81 -7.50 -13.39 -5.29
C TYR A 81 -8.46 -13.45 -6.47
N VAL A 82 -7.94 -13.65 -7.68
CA VAL A 82 -8.72 -13.61 -8.92
C VAL A 82 -8.97 -15.04 -9.39
N GLY A 83 -10.23 -15.38 -9.59
CA GLY A 83 -10.66 -16.70 -10.04
C GLY A 83 -11.67 -16.66 -11.17
N GLY A 84 -11.93 -17.82 -11.76
CA GLY A 84 -12.75 -18.00 -12.94
C GLY A 84 -12.37 -19.30 -13.65
N SER A 85 -13.25 -19.82 -14.49
CA SER A 85 -13.02 -21.11 -15.16
C SER A 85 -11.78 -21.13 -16.06
N LEU A 86 -11.39 -19.97 -16.62
CA LEU A 86 -10.19 -19.80 -17.43
C LEU A 86 -8.96 -19.34 -16.63
N LEU A 87 -9.14 -19.00 -15.34
CA LEU A 87 -8.12 -18.42 -14.48
C LEU A 87 -7.61 -19.40 -13.43
N CYS A 88 -8.41 -20.40 -13.08
CA CYS A 88 -8.08 -21.37 -12.04
C CYS A 88 -7.80 -22.74 -12.66
N GLY A 89 -6.76 -23.39 -12.16
CA GLY A 89 -6.49 -24.80 -12.37
C GLY A 89 -6.74 -25.63 -11.11
N THR A 90 -6.38 -26.91 -11.14
CA THR A 90 -6.46 -27.77 -9.95
C THR A 90 -5.49 -27.34 -8.85
N GLY A 91 -4.43 -26.62 -9.20
CA GLY A 91 -3.45 -26.08 -8.27
C GLY A 91 -3.89 -24.80 -7.54
N GLY A 92 -4.98 -24.16 -7.98
CA GLY A 92 -5.45 -22.89 -7.43
C GLY A 92 -5.58 -21.81 -8.50
N CYS A 93 -5.75 -20.57 -8.05
CA CYS A 93 -5.88 -19.39 -8.90
C CYS A 93 -4.73 -18.39 -8.63
N ASN A 94 -4.82 -17.19 -9.20
CA ASN A 94 -3.83 -16.14 -8.99
C ASN A 94 -4.18 -15.26 -7.79
N LEU A 95 -3.15 -14.85 -7.06
CA LEU A 95 -3.21 -13.81 -6.03
C LEU A 95 -2.37 -12.62 -6.49
N GLU A 96 -3.01 -11.47 -6.62
CA GLU A 96 -2.39 -10.19 -6.93
C GLU A 96 -2.13 -9.43 -5.63
N VAL A 97 -0.95 -8.84 -5.49
CA VAL A 97 -0.62 -7.88 -4.42
C VAL A 97 -0.42 -6.52 -5.09
N LEU A 98 -1.20 -5.53 -4.68
CA LEU A 98 -1.24 -4.22 -5.29
C LEU A 98 -0.90 -3.14 -4.25
N LYS A 99 -0.10 -2.16 -4.64
CA LYS A 99 0.24 -0.97 -3.83
C LYS A 99 -0.41 0.26 -4.45
N ARG A 100 -0.91 1.16 -3.60
CA ARG A 100 -1.50 2.42 -4.03
C ARG A 100 -0.40 3.47 -4.21
N GLU A 101 -0.29 4.01 -5.42
CA GLU A 101 0.67 5.05 -5.77
C GLU A 101 -0.01 6.13 -6.62
N GLY A 102 -0.07 7.37 -6.10
CA GLY A 102 -0.66 8.49 -6.84
C GLY A 102 -2.13 8.30 -7.22
N GLY A 103 -2.89 7.58 -6.39
CA GLY A 103 -4.29 7.24 -6.64
C GLY A 103 -4.50 5.98 -7.51
N GLU A 104 -3.45 5.42 -8.12
CA GLU A 104 -3.54 4.20 -8.94
C GLU A 104 -3.10 2.96 -8.15
N LEU A 105 -3.63 1.79 -8.52
CA LEU A 105 -3.17 0.51 -8.01
C LEU A 105 -2.08 -0.06 -8.92
N LYS A 106 -0.86 -0.18 -8.39
CA LYS A 106 0.29 -0.78 -9.07
C LYS A 106 0.50 -2.20 -8.58
N ARG A 107 0.73 -3.12 -9.50
CA ARG A 107 1.04 -4.51 -9.16
C ARG A 107 2.43 -4.59 -8.54
N VAL A 108 2.49 -5.14 -7.33
CA VAL A 108 3.73 -5.54 -6.63
C VAL A 108 4.04 -7.01 -6.93
N SER A 109 3.04 -7.88 -6.89
CA SER A 109 3.21 -9.32 -7.14
C SER A 109 2.01 -9.91 -7.86
N ASP A 110 2.28 -10.89 -8.73
CA ASP A 110 1.33 -11.83 -9.31
C ASP A 110 1.80 -13.24 -8.92
N ILE A 111 1.00 -13.92 -8.10
CA ILE A 111 1.37 -15.18 -7.47
C ILE A 111 0.42 -16.26 -7.96
N SER A 112 0.98 -17.24 -8.66
CA SER A 112 0.24 -18.36 -9.25
C SER A 112 0.05 -19.51 -8.27
N VAL A 113 -0.88 -20.42 -8.57
CA VAL A 113 -1.06 -21.70 -7.83
C VAL A 113 -1.38 -21.47 -6.34
N VAL A 114 -2.15 -20.42 -6.05
CA VAL A 114 -2.58 -20.10 -4.70
C VAL A 114 -3.92 -20.78 -4.42
N GLN A 115 -4.02 -21.48 -3.29
CA GLN A 115 -5.28 -21.91 -2.72
C GLN A 115 -5.63 -21.04 -1.51
N LEU A 116 -6.93 -20.82 -1.32
CA LEU A 116 -7.43 -20.17 -0.10
C LEU A 116 -7.33 -21.13 1.11
N PRO A 117 -7.19 -20.60 2.33
CA PRO A 117 -7.10 -19.18 2.69
C PRO A 117 -5.75 -18.54 2.31
N VAL A 118 -5.77 -17.21 2.19
CA VAL A 118 -4.59 -16.34 2.20
C VAL A 118 -4.53 -15.65 3.56
N GLY A 119 -3.37 -15.67 4.18
CA GLY A 119 -3.10 -14.93 5.41
C GLY A 119 -1.74 -14.27 5.40
N VAL A 120 -1.41 -13.70 6.55
CA VAL A 120 -0.20 -12.91 6.74
C VAL A 120 0.42 -13.23 8.10
N LEU A 121 1.73 -13.39 8.09
CA LEU A 121 2.53 -13.81 9.25
C LEU A 121 3.09 -12.61 10.02
N ASP A 122 3.45 -12.82 11.28
CA ASP A 122 4.16 -11.79 12.07
C ASP A 122 5.62 -11.61 11.62
N SER A 123 6.17 -12.60 10.90
CA SER A 123 7.50 -12.50 10.32
C SER A 123 7.54 -11.52 9.15
N LYS A 124 8.71 -10.92 8.95
CA LYS A 124 9.00 -10.03 7.83
C LYS A 124 10.25 -10.49 7.08
N THR A 125 10.24 -10.37 5.76
CA THR A 125 11.41 -10.51 4.90
C THR A 125 11.57 -9.22 4.10
N ASN A 126 12.77 -8.63 4.09
CA ASN A 126 13.06 -7.37 3.39
C ASN A 126 12.09 -6.22 3.75
N GLY A 127 11.67 -6.14 5.01
CA GLY A 127 10.79 -5.08 5.53
C GLY A 127 9.29 -5.35 5.38
N TRP A 128 8.92 -6.25 4.47
CA TRP A 128 7.53 -6.63 4.20
C TRP A 128 7.11 -7.84 5.03
N ARG A 129 5.85 -7.87 5.49
CA ARG A 129 5.26 -9.03 6.16
C ARG A 129 5.18 -10.20 5.20
N ASP A 130 5.58 -11.37 5.67
CA ASP A 130 5.50 -12.58 4.86
C ASP A 130 4.02 -12.98 4.68
N LEU A 131 3.65 -13.34 3.46
CA LEU A 131 2.34 -13.94 3.20
C LEU A 131 2.37 -15.43 3.53
N ALA A 132 1.22 -15.98 3.87
CA ALA A 132 1.02 -17.41 3.96
C ALA A 132 -0.17 -17.79 3.08
N VAL A 133 -0.01 -18.83 2.26
CA VAL A 133 -1.04 -19.34 1.37
C VAL A 133 -1.17 -20.84 1.50
N SER A 134 -2.32 -21.39 1.11
CA SER A 134 -2.45 -22.84 0.99
C SER A 134 -2.02 -23.28 -0.41
N VAL A 135 -1.48 -24.50 -0.51
CA VAL A 135 -1.26 -25.21 -1.77
C VAL A 135 -1.93 -26.57 -1.70
N SER A 136 -2.49 -27.03 -2.81
CA SER A 136 -3.03 -28.38 -2.98
C SER A 136 -3.36 -28.63 -4.46
N GLY A 137 -3.60 -29.88 -4.84
CA GLY A 137 -3.94 -30.24 -6.23
C GLY A 137 -2.71 -30.22 -7.14
N GLY A 138 -2.88 -30.42 -8.44
CA GLY A 138 -1.75 -30.41 -9.39
C GLY A 138 -0.64 -31.46 -9.14
N GLY A 139 -0.88 -32.46 -8.28
CA GLY A 139 0.11 -33.44 -7.86
C GLY A 139 0.99 -33.01 -6.68
N VAL A 140 0.77 -31.83 -6.08
CA VAL A 140 1.48 -31.40 -4.86
C VAL A 140 0.76 -31.84 -3.59
N GLN A 141 1.53 -32.17 -2.55
CA GLN A 141 1.00 -32.44 -1.22
C GLN A 141 0.46 -31.15 -0.61
N SER A 142 -0.72 -31.22 0.01
CA SER A 142 -1.32 -30.05 0.65
C SER A 142 -0.47 -29.53 1.79
N ALA A 143 -0.23 -28.22 1.81
CA ALA A 143 0.56 -27.53 2.84
C ALA A 143 0.19 -26.05 2.92
N THR A 144 0.57 -25.40 4.03
CA THR A 144 0.60 -23.93 4.10
C THR A 144 2.03 -23.47 3.83
N MET A 145 2.17 -22.53 2.91
CA MET A 145 3.45 -22.06 2.38
C MET A 145 3.61 -20.58 2.69
N LYS A 146 4.71 -20.23 3.32
CA LYS A 146 5.17 -18.85 3.48
C LYS A 146 5.75 -18.35 2.17
N LEU A 147 5.37 -17.14 1.78
CA LEU A 147 5.93 -16.41 0.65
C LEU A 147 6.71 -15.20 1.19
N PRO A 148 8.06 -15.26 1.19
CA PRO A 148 8.88 -14.12 1.56
C PRO A 148 8.90 -13.09 0.43
N PHE A 149 9.01 -11.81 0.79
CA PHE A 149 9.27 -10.72 -0.14
C PHE A 149 10.77 -10.59 -0.41
N ASP A 150 11.19 -10.52 -1.67
CA ASP A 150 12.61 -10.49 -2.07
C ASP A 150 13.22 -9.08 -2.13
N GLY A 151 12.42 -8.05 -1.81
CA GLY A 151 12.76 -6.64 -1.96
C GLY A 151 12.10 -5.97 -3.17
N LYS A 152 11.42 -6.75 -4.04
CA LYS A 152 10.66 -6.29 -5.20
C LYS A 152 9.31 -6.98 -5.34
N THR A 153 9.25 -8.29 -5.09
CA THR A 153 8.05 -9.12 -5.21
C THR A 153 8.06 -10.23 -4.16
N TYR A 154 6.88 -10.76 -3.83
CA TYR A 154 6.75 -12.05 -3.17
C TYR A 154 7.18 -13.19 -4.09
N ALA A 155 7.51 -14.35 -3.50
CA ALA A 155 7.63 -15.60 -4.22
C ALA A 155 6.38 -15.84 -5.09
N ASP A 156 6.57 -16.01 -6.40
CA ASP A 156 5.53 -16.04 -7.43
C ASP A 156 4.82 -17.39 -7.57
N ASN A 157 5.40 -18.44 -6.98
CA ASN A 157 4.83 -19.76 -6.93
C ASN A 157 5.12 -20.42 -5.57
N PRO A 158 4.09 -20.75 -4.79
CA PRO A 158 4.23 -21.29 -3.43
C PRO A 158 4.80 -22.71 -3.38
N THR A 159 4.94 -23.40 -4.52
CA THR A 159 5.41 -24.80 -4.59
C THR A 159 6.92 -24.93 -4.83
N VAL A 160 7.63 -23.81 -5.01
CA VAL A 160 9.07 -23.77 -5.26
C VAL A 160 9.76 -22.76 -4.34
N ALA A 161 11.06 -22.90 -4.14
CA ALA A 161 11.85 -21.92 -3.40
C ALA A 161 11.75 -20.53 -4.07
N PRO A 162 11.70 -19.42 -3.29
CA PRO A 162 11.97 -19.34 -1.86
C PRO A 162 10.76 -19.58 -0.93
N ALA A 163 9.62 -20.05 -1.46
CA ALA A 163 8.51 -20.44 -0.62
C ALA A 163 8.91 -21.61 0.30
N ALA A 164 8.38 -21.62 1.52
CA ALA A 164 8.72 -22.62 2.52
C ALA A 164 7.50 -23.00 3.38
N PRO A 165 7.38 -24.26 3.83
CA PRO A 165 6.27 -24.68 4.65
C PRO A 165 6.25 -23.94 5.99
N VAL A 166 5.04 -23.66 6.48
CA VAL A 166 4.78 -23.10 7.82
C VAL A 166 3.59 -23.81 8.47
N GLU A 167 3.55 -23.78 9.80
CA GLU A 167 2.55 -24.50 10.59
C GLU A 167 1.15 -23.84 10.56
N SER A 168 1.05 -22.55 10.23
CA SER A 168 -0.23 -21.84 10.24
C SER A 168 -0.29 -20.73 9.19
N ILE A 169 -1.52 -20.33 8.85
CA ILE A 169 -1.80 -19.22 7.93
C ILE A 169 -1.58 -17.82 8.58
N GLY A 170 -1.29 -17.77 9.88
CA GLY A 170 -1.24 -16.52 10.64
C GLY A 170 -2.61 -15.84 10.70
N LYS A 171 -2.63 -14.51 10.56
CA LYS A 171 -3.89 -13.76 10.45
C LYS A 171 -4.48 -13.98 9.06
N THR A 172 -5.65 -14.61 8.98
CA THR A 172 -6.39 -14.75 7.72
C THR A 172 -6.78 -13.37 7.16
N LEU A 173 -6.46 -13.15 5.89
CA LEU A 173 -6.85 -11.96 5.12
C LEU A 173 -8.01 -12.29 4.17
N ILE A 174 -7.87 -13.37 3.40
CA ILE A 174 -8.91 -13.87 2.49
C ILE A 174 -9.27 -15.29 2.94
N PRO A 175 -10.49 -15.51 3.48
CA PRO A 175 -10.93 -16.83 3.92
C PRO A 175 -11.23 -17.75 2.72
N ALA A 176 -11.29 -19.06 2.98
CA ALA A 176 -11.71 -20.05 1.97
C ALA A 176 -13.24 -20.05 1.81
N GLU A 177 -13.74 -19.05 1.10
CA GLU A 177 -15.17 -18.81 0.83
C GLU A 177 -15.44 -18.62 -0.66
N ASP A 178 -16.71 -18.58 -1.04
CA ASP A 178 -17.13 -18.37 -2.42
C ASP A 178 -16.70 -17.00 -2.96
N LEU A 179 -16.14 -16.99 -4.16
CA LEU A 179 -15.71 -15.76 -4.82
C LEU A 179 -16.89 -14.95 -5.33
N LYS A 180 -16.81 -13.63 -5.15
CA LYS A 180 -17.77 -12.66 -5.64
C LYS A 180 -17.63 -12.51 -7.17
N PRO A 181 -18.72 -12.52 -7.95
CA PRO A 181 -18.63 -12.22 -9.37
C PRO A 181 -18.19 -10.76 -9.60
N LEU A 182 -17.34 -10.54 -10.59
CA LEU A 182 -17.02 -9.21 -11.09
C LEU A 182 -18.17 -8.77 -12.00
N GLY A 183 -19.05 -7.92 -11.45
CA GLY A 183 -20.19 -7.34 -12.17
C GLY A 183 -19.83 -6.31 -13.22
#